data_AF-U5III8-F1
#
_entry.id   AF-U5III8-F1
#
_cell.length_a   1.000
_cell.length_b   1.000
_cell.length_c   1.000
_cell.angle_alpha   90.00
_cell.angle_beta   90.00
_cell.angle_gamma   90.00
#
_symmetry.space_group_name_H-M   'P 1'
#
loop_
_entity.id
_entity.type
_entity.pdbx_description
1 polymer ?
#
loop_
_entity_poly.entity_id
_entity_poly.type
_entity_poly.pdbx_seq_one_letter_code
_entity_poly.pdbx_strand_id
1 'polypeptide(L)'
;KSTGISLYFSFPDDLPLPKEASGREFLVNLIDSPGHVDFSSEVTAALRVTDGALVVVDSVEGVCVQTETVLRQALTERIKPVMTINKLDRSFLELQLEPEDMYQNFSRIIETANVLMSTYQDDELGDVQVYPDAGTVAFSAGLHGWAFTLNRFARMYGKKFGVEPEKMTKRLWGDSFFNRKEKKWSKREGPGGVRAFCEFIIKPIKKIIELAMSDKVADLEKLLTSLDIKLTREDKELRQKPLMKRVLQKWLPADQALLEMMVLHLPSPAVAQKYRADTLYEGPLDDACCTAIRNCDPNGPLMVYISKMVPSSDKGRFIAYGRVFSGTVRSGMKVRILGPNYVPGTKKDLSIKSIQRTLLMMGRRTDAVDSVPCGNTVGLVGLDQFIIKTASITDLEEAFPLKNMKYSVSPVVRVAVEPKNPADLPKLVEGLKRLAKSDPLVQTIMEESGEHVIAGAGELHLEICLKDLQEDFMNGAEIRVSNPVVTFRETIEGIEDPESNGICLSKSPNKHNRLYVYASPLPDNLAEAIDDGKVTPRDEPKVRMKMLRDEFGMDEDGAK
;
A
#
# COMPACT_ATOMS: atom_id res chain seq x y z
N LYS A 1 1.43 2.33 -12.53
CA LYS A 1 1.74 0.99 -11.99
C LYS A 1 2.60 1.13 -10.75
N SER A 2 2.43 0.25 -9.76
CA SER A 2 3.29 0.24 -8.57
C SER A 2 4.75 -0.10 -8.92
N THR A 3 5.72 0.51 -8.24
CA THR A 3 7.16 0.25 -8.48
C THR A 3 7.93 0.08 -7.18
N GLY A 4 8.77 -0.96 -7.13
CA GLY A 4 9.66 -1.23 -6.00
C GLY A 4 11.02 -0.56 -6.16
N ILE A 5 11.52 0.04 -5.08
CA ILE A 5 12.86 0.64 -4.98
C ILE A 5 13.47 0.22 -3.65
N SER A 6 14.68 -0.34 -3.69
CA SER A 6 15.48 -0.55 -2.49
C SER A 6 16.38 0.66 -2.23
N LEU A 7 16.28 1.25 -1.04
CA LEU A 7 17.09 2.38 -0.60
C LEU A 7 18.03 1.98 0.51
N TYR A 8 19.25 2.50 0.47
CA TYR A 8 20.22 2.35 1.54
C TYR A 8 20.24 3.61 2.40
N PHE A 9 20.09 3.47 3.70
CA PHE A 9 20.03 4.57 4.65
C PHE A 9 20.96 4.32 5.84
N SER A 10 21.93 5.22 6.03
CA SER A 10 22.80 5.23 7.21
C SER A 10 22.16 6.12 8.29
N PHE A 11 21.87 5.52 9.44
CA PHE A 11 21.13 6.14 10.53
C PHE A 11 22.03 7.09 11.33
N PRO A 12 21.60 8.35 11.58
CA PRO A 12 22.45 9.38 12.15
C PRO A 12 23.15 9.00 13.47
N ASP A 13 24.46 9.23 13.54
CA ASP A 13 25.32 8.87 14.69
C ASP A 13 24.90 9.51 16.01
N ASP A 14 24.27 10.68 15.95
CA ASP A 14 23.80 11.43 17.11
C ASP A 14 22.49 10.87 17.70
N LEU A 15 21.89 9.87 17.05
CA LEU A 15 20.66 9.22 17.51
C LEU A 15 20.93 7.87 18.17
N PRO A 16 20.16 7.53 19.22
CA PRO A 16 20.17 6.18 19.78
C PRO A 16 19.67 5.20 18.71
N LEU A 17 20.34 4.06 18.61
CA LEU A 17 19.91 3.00 17.71
C LEU A 17 18.48 2.55 18.07
N PRO A 18 17.63 2.25 17.06
CA PRO A 18 16.36 1.57 17.30
C PRO A 18 16.59 0.29 18.11
N LYS A 19 15.68 -0.03 19.05
CA LYS A 19 15.85 -1.11 20.03
C LYS A 19 16.20 -2.47 19.42
N GLU A 20 15.73 -2.74 18.21
CA GLU A 20 15.85 -4.02 17.51
C GLU A 20 16.92 -4.00 16.41
N ALA A 21 17.61 -2.87 16.24
CA ALA A 21 18.61 -2.70 15.20
C ALA A 21 19.97 -3.30 15.63
N SER A 22 20.55 -4.12 14.77
CA SER A 22 21.91 -4.67 14.95
C SER A 22 23.01 -3.70 14.49
N GLY A 23 22.66 -2.64 13.78
CA GLY A 23 23.59 -1.67 13.22
C GLY A 23 22.91 -0.38 12.77
N ARG A 24 23.70 0.53 12.20
CA ARG A 24 23.24 1.84 11.70
C ARG A 24 22.85 1.83 10.22
N GLU A 25 23.12 0.75 9.52
CA GLU A 25 22.89 0.66 8.08
C GLU A 25 21.58 -0.09 7.82
N PHE A 26 20.63 0.59 7.19
CA PHE A 26 19.29 0.08 6.94
C PHE A 26 19.03 -0.03 5.43
N LEU A 27 18.42 -1.14 5.03
CA LEU A 27 17.83 -1.31 3.72
C LEU A 27 16.32 -1.08 3.81
N VAL A 28 15.83 -0.05 3.12
CA VAL A 28 14.42 0.32 3.08
C VAL A 28 13.86 -0.03 1.70
N ASN A 29 13.02 -1.05 1.64
CA ASN A 29 12.30 -1.42 0.42
C ASN A 29 11.02 -0.59 0.32
N LEU A 30 11.00 0.42 -0.54
CA LEU A 30 9.83 1.24 -0.81
C LEU A 30 9.05 0.67 -1.99
N ILE A 31 7.73 0.65 -1.86
CA ILE A 31 6.81 0.36 -2.96
C ILE A 31 5.94 1.58 -3.15
N ASP A 32 6.13 2.26 -4.27
CA ASP A 32 5.27 3.37 -4.66
C ASP A 32 3.96 2.78 -5.22
N SER A 33 2.83 3.18 -4.63
CA SER A 33 1.49 2.71 -5.00
C SER A 33 0.65 3.85 -5.57
N PRO A 34 -0.12 3.62 -6.64
CA PRO A 34 -0.93 4.66 -7.25
C PRO A 34 -2.02 5.18 -6.29
N GLY A 35 -2.20 6.50 -6.29
CA GLY A 35 -3.16 7.20 -5.43
C GLY A 35 -4.52 7.46 -6.05
N HIS A 36 -4.93 6.74 -7.12
CA HIS A 36 -6.27 6.88 -7.73
C HIS A 36 -7.09 5.59 -7.53
N VAL A 37 -8.39 5.73 -7.24
CA VAL A 37 -9.28 4.62 -6.82
C VAL A 37 -9.32 3.43 -7.79
N ASP A 38 -9.30 3.73 -9.08
CA ASP A 38 -9.22 2.78 -10.19
C ASP A 38 -8.02 1.80 -10.11
N PHE A 39 -6.97 2.15 -9.37
CA PHE A 39 -5.77 1.34 -9.20
C PHE A 39 -5.63 0.78 -7.77
N SER A 40 -6.73 0.67 -7.03
CA SER A 40 -6.76 0.07 -5.68
C SER A 40 -6.21 -1.36 -5.63
N SER A 41 -6.29 -2.11 -6.73
CA SER A 41 -5.70 -3.45 -6.86
C SER A 41 -4.18 -3.45 -6.76
N GLU A 42 -3.52 -2.42 -7.29
CA GLU A 42 -2.08 -2.20 -7.18
C GLU A 42 -1.67 -1.85 -5.74
N VAL A 43 -2.52 -1.13 -5.01
CA VAL A 43 -2.32 -0.83 -3.59
C VAL A 43 -2.41 -2.12 -2.77
N THR A 44 -3.44 -2.94 -3.02
CA THR A 44 -3.62 -4.24 -2.34
C THR A 44 -2.42 -5.16 -2.57
N ALA A 45 -1.92 -5.22 -3.82
CA ALA A 45 -0.72 -5.97 -4.19
C ALA A 45 0.54 -5.52 -3.44
N ALA A 46 0.68 -4.22 -3.20
CA ALA A 46 1.79 -3.66 -2.44
C ALA A 46 1.68 -3.98 -0.95
N LEU A 47 0.50 -3.77 -0.34
CA LEU A 47 0.27 -3.99 1.09
C LEU A 47 0.61 -5.42 1.54
N ARG A 48 0.35 -6.42 0.68
CA ARG A 48 0.66 -7.81 1.00
C ARG A 48 2.15 -8.08 1.18
N VAL A 49 3.02 -7.31 0.54
CA VAL A 49 4.48 -7.50 0.55
C VAL A 49 5.23 -6.43 1.37
N THR A 50 4.52 -5.53 2.07
CA THR A 50 5.11 -4.53 2.98
C THR A 50 4.80 -4.83 4.44
N ASP A 51 5.49 -4.17 5.37
CA ASP A 51 5.27 -4.29 6.83
C ASP A 51 4.77 -2.98 7.48
N GLY A 52 4.97 -1.86 6.78
CA GLY A 52 4.58 -0.54 7.21
C GLY A 52 4.10 0.31 6.04
N ALA A 53 3.38 1.38 6.35
CA ALA A 53 2.85 2.31 5.36
C ALA A 53 3.20 3.76 5.72
N LEU A 54 3.65 4.54 4.73
CA LEU A 54 3.74 5.99 4.82
C LEU A 54 2.47 6.59 4.20
N VAL A 55 1.53 7.00 5.03
CA VAL A 55 0.28 7.63 4.61
C VAL A 55 0.54 9.09 4.25
N VAL A 56 0.32 9.46 2.99
CA VAL A 56 0.52 10.81 2.48
C VAL A 56 -0.82 11.52 2.41
N VAL A 57 -0.98 12.61 3.17
CA VAL A 57 -2.25 13.36 3.25
C VAL A 57 -2.01 14.80 2.83
N ASP A 58 -2.87 15.36 1.98
CA ASP A 58 -2.75 16.75 1.52
C ASP A 58 -3.01 17.72 2.67
N SER A 59 -2.17 18.75 2.81
CA SER A 59 -2.30 19.76 3.86
C SER A 59 -3.51 20.68 3.70
N VAL A 60 -4.17 20.69 2.55
CA VAL A 60 -5.35 21.50 2.23
C VAL A 60 -6.59 20.62 2.15
N GLU A 61 -6.53 19.51 1.43
CA GLU A 61 -7.71 18.62 1.24
C GLU A 61 -7.96 17.72 2.46
N GLY A 62 -6.91 17.41 3.23
CA GLY A 62 -7.02 16.55 4.40
C GLY A 62 -7.27 15.08 4.05
N VAL A 63 -7.96 14.37 4.94
CA VAL A 63 -8.29 12.95 4.77
C VAL A 63 -9.49 12.83 3.84
N CYS A 64 -9.27 12.28 2.65
CA CYS A 64 -10.29 12.03 1.63
C CYS A 64 -10.75 10.56 1.67
N VAL A 65 -11.88 10.25 1.03
CA VAL A 65 -12.48 8.90 0.94
C VAL A 65 -11.45 7.84 0.53
N GLN A 66 -10.59 8.15 -0.44
CA GLN A 66 -9.56 7.20 -0.88
C GLN A 66 -8.49 6.96 0.19
N THR A 67 -8.07 8.00 0.92
CA THR A 67 -7.16 7.86 2.06
C THR A 67 -7.76 6.94 3.10
N GLU A 68 -9.08 7.06 3.35
CA GLU A 68 -9.78 6.19 4.27
C GLU A 68 -9.77 4.73 3.79
N THR A 69 -10.18 4.47 2.56
CA THR A 69 -10.25 3.11 1.99
C THR A 69 -8.89 2.41 2.03
N VAL A 70 -7.82 3.10 1.62
CA VAL A 70 -6.46 2.54 1.62
C VAL A 70 -5.96 2.28 3.04
N LEU A 71 -6.22 3.20 3.96
CA LEU A 71 -5.82 3.04 5.36
C LEU A 71 -6.58 1.89 6.04
N ARG A 72 -7.89 1.73 5.76
CA ARG A 72 -8.68 0.57 6.22
C ARG A 72 -8.07 -0.74 5.73
N GLN A 73 -7.72 -0.82 4.44
CA GLN A 73 -7.08 -2.01 3.86
C GLN A 73 -5.73 -2.33 4.51
N ALA A 74 -4.89 -1.30 4.73
CA ALA A 74 -3.60 -1.46 5.38
C ALA A 74 -3.75 -2.01 6.80
N LEU A 75 -4.69 -1.48 7.59
CA LEU A 75 -4.94 -1.93 8.96
C LEU A 75 -5.47 -3.37 9.01
N THR A 76 -6.38 -3.75 8.10
CA THR A 76 -6.86 -5.15 7.98
C THR A 76 -5.74 -6.14 7.66
N GLU A 77 -4.73 -5.73 6.89
CA GLU A 77 -3.53 -6.53 6.59
C GLU A 77 -2.44 -6.44 7.68
N ARG A 78 -2.78 -5.82 8.83
CA ARG A 78 -1.90 -5.55 9.98
C ARG A 78 -0.64 -4.76 9.60
N ILE A 79 -0.79 -3.75 8.76
CA ILE A 79 0.29 -2.85 8.36
C ILE A 79 0.31 -1.63 9.29
N LYS A 80 1.48 -1.35 9.87
CA LYS A 80 1.63 -0.21 10.79
C LYS A 80 1.78 1.11 10.01
N PRO A 81 0.95 2.13 10.27
CA PRO A 81 1.07 3.41 9.58
C PRO A 81 2.03 4.38 10.29
N VAL A 82 2.71 5.19 9.48
CA VAL A 82 3.20 6.53 9.83
C VAL A 82 2.60 7.50 8.84
N MET A 83 2.55 8.78 9.18
CA MET A 83 1.84 9.77 8.37
C MET A 83 2.72 10.95 7.99
N THR A 84 2.52 11.49 6.79
CA THR A 84 3.07 12.79 6.41
C THR A 84 1.97 13.70 5.90
N ILE A 85 1.86 14.89 6.48
CA ILE A 85 1.04 15.97 5.93
C ILE A 85 1.87 16.63 4.83
N ASN A 86 1.46 16.46 3.58
CA ASN A 86 2.21 16.86 2.40
C ASN A 86 1.61 18.09 1.71
N LYS A 87 2.36 18.67 0.77
CA LYS A 87 2.00 19.89 0.02
C LYS A 87 1.95 21.16 0.89
N LEU A 88 2.80 21.22 1.92
CA LEU A 88 2.93 22.42 2.77
C LEU A 88 3.24 23.70 1.97
N ASP A 89 3.85 23.56 0.79
CA ASP A 89 4.05 24.68 -0.13
C ASP A 89 2.76 25.39 -0.52
N ARG A 90 1.62 24.70 -0.61
CA ARG A 90 0.31 25.32 -0.83
C ARG A 90 -0.09 26.19 0.36
N SER A 91 0.06 25.69 1.58
CA SER A 91 -0.24 26.45 2.80
C SER A 91 0.63 27.71 2.93
N PHE A 92 1.91 27.64 2.55
CA PHE A 92 2.83 28.78 2.64
C PHE A 92 2.73 29.77 1.45
N LEU A 93 2.60 29.28 0.21
CA LEU A 93 2.74 30.09 -0.99
C LEU A 93 1.41 30.43 -1.66
N GLU A 94 0.45 29.50 -1.68
CA GLU A 94 -0.85 29.69 -2.34
C GLU A 94 -1.85 30.33 -1.39
N LEU A 95 -2.08 29.70 -0.24
CA LEU A 95 -3.07 30.15 0.75
C LEU A 95 -2.52 31.20 1.72
N GLN A 96 -1.19 31.23 1.90
CA GLN A 96 -0.49 32.15 2.81
C GLN A 96 -1.07 32.17 4.22
N LEU A 97 -1.41 30.99 4.75
CA LEU A 97 -2.09 30.85 6.03
C LEU A 97 -1.27 31.47 7.17
N GLU A 98 -1.98 31.94 8.19
CA GLU A 98 -1.33 32.35 9.43
C GLU A 98 -0.87 31.12 10.24
N PRO A 99 0.21 31.23 11.04
CA PRO A 99 0.78 30.07 11.72
C PRO A 99 -0.19 29.27 12.59
N GLU A 100 -1.11 29.95 13.28
CA GLU A 100 -2.11 29.28 14.11
C GLU A 100 -3.14 28.53 13.24
N ASP A 101 -3.58 29.10 12.11
CA ASP A 101 -4.49 28.42 11.18
C ASP A 101 -3.84 27.16 10.60
N MET A 102 -2.55 27.21 10.28
CA MET A 102 -1.78 26.04 9.85
C MET A 102 -1.78 24.96 10.93
N TYR A 103 -1.51 25.33 12.18
CA TYR A 103 -1.52 24.38 13.29
C TYR A 103 -2.90 23.75 13.49
N GLN A 104 -3.97 24.56 13.56
CA GLN A 104 -5.33 24.06 13.78
C GLN A 104 -5.78 23.11 12.66
N ASN A 105 -5.44 23.46 11.41
CA ASN A 105 -5.73 22.62 10.27
C ASN A 105 -4.96 21.29 10.33
N PHE A 106 -3.65 21.32 10.63
CA PHE A 106 -2.85 20.10 10.75
C PHE A 106 -3.31 19.21 11.92
N SER A 107 -3.68 19.79 13.06
CA SER A 107 -4.25 19.06 14.20
C SER A 107 -5.53 18.33 13.79
N ARG A 108 -6.44 19.03 13.11
CA ARG A 108 -7.69 18.44 12.61
C ARG A 108 -7.43 17.27 11.64
N ILE A 109 -6.49 17.43 10.72
CA ILE A 109 -6.12 16.35 9.78
C ILE A 109 -5.64 15.10 10.53
N ILE A 110 -4.79 15.27 11.54
CA ILE A 110 -4.27 14.18 12.37
C ILE A 110 -5.39 13.54 13.21
N GLU A 111 -6.27 14.35 13.79
CA GLU A 111 -7.42 13.88 14.56
C GLU A 111 -8.36 13.03 13.70
N THR A 112 -8.72 13.50 12.50
CA THR A 112 -9.56 12.73 11.56
C THR A 112 -8.91 11.39 11.19
N ALA A 113 -7.61 11.38 10.91
CA ALA A 113 -6.89 10.15 10.62
C ALA A 113 -6.89 9.19 11.83
N ASN A 114 -6.69 9.72 13.04
CA ASN A 114 -6.69 8.93 14.27
C ASN A 114 -8.07 8.37 14.63
N VAL A 115 -9.16 9.10 14.34
CA VAL A 115 -10.52 8.58 14.50
C VAL A 115 -10.69 7.35 13.61
N LEU A 116 -10.28 7.41 12.35
CA LEU A 116 -10.35 6.26 11.46
C LEU A 116 -9.49 5.09 11.97
N MET A 117 -8.23 5.34 12.34
CA MET A 117 -7.33 4.30 12.85
C MET A 117 -7.89 3.65 14.12
N SER A 118 -8.53 4.42 15.00
CA SER A 118 -9.13 3.90 16.23
C SER A 118 -10.29 2.93 16.02
N THR A 119 -10.91 2.92 14.84
CA THR A 119 -11.96 1.95 14.49
C THR A 119 -11.43 0.54 14.18
N TYR A 120 -10.11 0.38 14.04
CA TYR A 120 -9.45 -0.90 13.74
C TYR A 120 -8.47 -1.26 14.85
N GLN A 121 -9.00 -1.71 15.98
CA GLN A 121 -8.19 -2.24 17.07
C GLN A 121 -7.89 -3.72 16.85
N ASP A 122 -6.60 -4.05 16.85
CA ASP A 122 -6.09 -5.42 16.86
C ASP A 122 -5.00 -5.47 17.95
N ASP A 123 -5.23 -6.29 18.97
CA ASP A 123 -4.34 -6.40 20.14
C ASP A 123 -2.91 -6.82 19.74
N GLU A 124 -2.75 -7.59 18.65
CA GLU A 124 -1.45 -8.01 18.16
C GLU A 124 -0.71 -6.90 17.40
N LEU A 125 -1.44 -5.98 16.79
CA LEU A 125 -0.86 -4.83 16.08
C LEU A 125 -0.52 -3.67 17.04
N GLY A 126 -1.24 -3.59 18.16
CA GLY A 126 -1.07 -2.56 19.19
C GLY A 126 -1.56 -1.19 18.73
N ASP A 127 -0.93 -0.13 19.26
CA ASP A 127 -1.30 1.24 18.89
C ASP A 127 -0.89 1.58 17.45
N VAL A 128 -1.91 1.91 16.66
CA VAL A 128 -1.83 2.30 15.24
C VAL A 128 -2.05 3.78 15.02
N GLN A 129 -2.38 4.54 16.06
CA GLN A 129 -2.60 5.98 15.95
C GLN A 129 -1.27 6.72 15.74
N VAL A 130 -1.37 7.91 15.15
CA VAL A 130 -0.21 8.75 14.82
C VAL A 130 -0.24 10.05 15.61
N TYR A 131 0.93 10.39 16.17
CA TYR A 131 1.17 11.56 17.00
C TYR A 131 2.44 12.29 16.56
N PRO A 132 2.39 13.60 16.31
CA PRO A 132 3.57 14.40 16.00
C PRO A 132 4.62 14.38 17.10
N ASP A 133 4.19 14.40 18.37
CA ASP A 133 5.09 14.39 19.52
C ASP A 133 5.68 13.02 19.83
N ALA A 134 5.11 11.94 19.26
CA ALA A 134 5.73 10.62 19.25
C ALA A 134 6.69 10.42 18.06
N GLY A 135 6.73 11.34 17.08
CA GLY A 135 7.57 11.25 15.89
C GLY A 135 6.98 10.49 14.70
N THR A 136 5.78 9.93 14.85
CA THR A 136 5.04 9.17 13.81
C THR A 136 4.36 10.04 12.75
N VAL A 137 4.43 11.37 12.89
CA VAL A 137 3.92 12.33 11.89
C VAL A 137 5.05 13.24 11.40
N ALA A 138 5.20 13.30 10.09
CA ALA A 138 6.02 14.26 9.38
C ALA A 138 5.17 15.36 8.71
N PHE A 139 5.83 16.46 8.37
CA PHE A 139 5.27 17.57 7.62
C PHE A 139 6.19 17.81 6.42
N SER A 140 5.64 17.78 5.21
CA SER A 140 6.43 17.76 3.97
C SER A 140 5.90 18.66 2.87
N ALA A 141 6.80 19.13 2.02
CA ALA A 141 6.48 19.63 0.69
C ALA A 141 7.25 18.80 -0.34
N GLY A 142 6.68 17.65 -0.73
CA GLY A 142 7.33 16.69 -1.63
C GLY A 142 7.76 17.32 -2.96
N LEU A 143 6.98 18.26 -3.50
CA LEU A 143 7.31 19.01 -4.72
C LEU A 143 8.65 19.77 -4.61
N HIS A 144 8.93 20.30 -3.43
CA HIS A 144 10.14 21.05 -3.13
C HIS A 144 11.23 20.20 -2.45
N GLY A 145 10.93 18.97 -2.04
CA GLY A 145 11.90 18.02 -1.49
C GLY A 145 12.38 18.36 -0.09
N TRP A 146 11.54 18.98 0.74
CA TRP A 146 11.84 19.21 2.15
C TRP A 146 10.74 18.64 3.05
N ALA A 147 11.13 18.15 4.23
CA ALA A 147 10.22 17.63 5.24
C ALA A 147 10.86 17.69 6.63
N PHE A 148 10.02 17.65 7.67
CA PHE A 148 10.48 17.62 9.05
C PHE A 148 9.55 16.79 9.93
N THR A 149 10.11 16.25 11.01
CA THR A 149 9.36 15.76 12.18
C THR A 149 9.66 16.66 13.37
N LEU A 150 8.84 16.61 14.42
CA LEU A 150 9.09 17.39 15.62
C LEU A 150 10.41 16.99 16.31
N ASN A 151 10.79 15.71 16.22
CA ASN A 151 12.05 15.20 16.77
C ASN A 151 13.26 15.94 16.23
N ARG A 152 13.29 16.25 14.92
CA ARG A 152 14.41 17.01 14.32
C ARG A 152 14.51 18.42 14.89
N PHE A 153 13.38 19.12 15.00
CA PHE A 153 13.35 20.45 15.62
C PHE A 153 13.66 20.42 17.11
N ALA A 154 13.21 19.38 17.82
CA ALA A 154 13.50 19.18 19.23
C ALA A 154 15.00 19.02 19.50
N ARG A 155 15.75 18.36 18.61
CA ARG A 155 17.22 18.28 18.70
C ARG A 155 17.89 19.63 18.47
N MET A 156 17.41 20.41 17.50
CA MET A 156 17.94 21.74 17.21
C MET A 156 17.72 22.71 18.39
N TYR A 157 16.52 22.74 18.95
CA TYR A 157 16.18 23.65 20.03
C TYR A 157 16.54 23.12 21.42
N GLY A 158 16.56 21.81 21.63
CA GLY A 158 16.95 21.19 22.89
C GLY A 158 18.34 21.63 23.34
N LYS A 159 19.30 21.66 22.41
CA LYS A 159 20.65 22.22 22.63
C LYS A 159 20.63 23.70 23.02
N LYS A 160 19.75 24.51 22.41
CA LYS A 160 19.63 25.95 22.67
C LYS A 160 18.97 26.26 24.03
N PHE A 161 18.02 25.44 24.45
CA PHE A 161 17.28 25.63 25.71
C PHE A 161 17.81 24.82 26.89
N GLY A 162 18.78 23.92 26.67
CA GLY A 162 19.27 23.00 27.69
C GLY A 162 18.21 21.99 28.13
N VAL A 163 17.38 21.54 27.20
CA VAL A 163 16.27 20.60 27.46
C VAL A 163 16.50 19.33 26.64
N GLU A 164 16.34 18.17 27.29
CA GLU A 164 16.39 16.86 26.63
C GLU A 164 15.46 16.81 25.41
N PRO A 165 15.91 16.26 24.25
CA PRO A 165 15.13 16.24 23.02
C PRO A 165 13.73 15.67 23.20
N GLU A 166 13.55 14.55 23.91
CA GLU A 166 12.23 13.95 24.14
C GLU A 166 11.26 14.90 24.88
N LYS A 167 11.76 15.60 25.92
CA LYS A 167 10.97 16.59 26.66
C LYS A 167 10.69 17.82 25.79
N MET A 168 11.62 18.17 24.90
CA MET A 168 11.45 19.28 23.98
C MET A 168 10.42 18.96 22.90
N THR A 169 10.41 17.74 22.34
CA THR A 169 9.40 17.29 21.39
C THR A 169 7.98 17.47 21.94
N LYS A 170 7.73 17.03 23.18
CA LYS A 170 6.44 17.20 23.86
C LYS A 170 6.01 18.66 24.08
N ARG A 171 6.96 19.60 24.05
CA ARG A 171 6.68 21.04 24.16
C ARG A 171 6.39 21.68 22.81
N LEU A 172 6.75 21.04 21.69
CA LEU A 172 6.61 21.61 20.34
C LEU A 172 5.23 21.36 19.71
N TRP A 173 4.37 20.56 20.33
CA TRP A 173 3.01 20.25 19.87
C TRP A 173 1.97 20.49 20.95
N GLY A 174 0.70 20.57 20.56
CA GLY A 174 -0.42 20.69 21.49
C GLY A 174 -0.57 22.08 22.11
N ASP A 175 -1.25 22.11 23.25
CA ASP A 175 -1.43 23.31 24.08
C ASP A 175 -0.17 23.62 24.88
N SER A 176 0.86 24.01 24.15
CA SER A 176 2.15 24.45 24.67
C SER A 176 2.49 25.81 24.06
N PHE A 177 2.59 26.83 24.90
CA PHE A 177 2.79 28.22 24.52
C PHE A 177 4.09 28.75 25.12
N PHE A 178 4.81 29.56 24.36
CA PHE A 178 6.05 30.19 24.79
C PHE A 178 5.94 31.71 24.74
N ASN A 179 6.22 32.36 25.87
CA ASN A 179 6.33 33.81 25.93
C ASN A 179 7.79 34.21 25.77
N ARG A 180 8.14 34.86 24.64
CA ARG A 180 9.53 35.29 24.37
C ARG A 180 10.07 36.32 25.36
N LYS A 181 9.21 37.19 25.91
CA LYS A 181 9.62 38.24 26.85
C LYS A 181 9.99 37.63 28.20
N GLU A 182 9.16 36.72 28.68
CA GLU A 182 9.37 36.07 29.98
C GLU A 182 10.25 34.81 29.91
N LYS A 183 10.49 34.29 28.70
CA LYS A 183 11.17 33.00 28.43
C LYS A 183 10.53 31.83 29.19
N LYS A 184 9.20 31.87 29.35
CA LYS A 184 8.42 30.87 30.08
C LYS A 184 7.51 30.06 29.15
N TRP A 185 7.37 28.79 29.49
CA TRP A 185 6.42 27.87 28.89
C TRP A 185 5.11 27.87 29.70
N SER A 186 3.99 27.80 29.00
CA SER A 186 2.65 27.72 29.58
C SER A 186 1.83 26.65 28.85
N LYS A 187 0.93 25.98 29.57
CA LYS A 187 -0.08 25.08 28.98
C LYS A 187 -1.37 25.80 28.57
N ARG A 188 -1.47 27.09 28.89
CA ARG A 188 -2.63 27.93 28.55
C ARG A 188 -2.15 29.11 27.75
N GLU A 189 -2.96 29.49 26.77
CA GLU A 189 -2.77 30.73 26.07
C GLU A 189 -2.86 31.89 27.06
N GLY A 190 -1.89 32.80 27.00
CA GLY A 190 -1.80 33.94 27.89
C GLY A 190 -1.20 35.13 27.17
N PRO A 191 -1.23 36.34 27.76
CA PRO A 191 -0.77 37.55 27.09
C PRO A 191 0.67 37.43 26.59
N GLY A 192 0.87 37.51 25.27
CA GLY A 192 2.18 37.41 24.62
C GLY A 192 2.75 35.99 24.51
N GLY A 193 2.00 34.96 24.90
CA GLY A 193 2.34 33.56 24.62
C GLY A 193 1.94 33.19 23.21
N VAL A 194 2.87 32.61 22.45
CA VAL A 194 2.59 32.06 21.11
C VAL A 194 2.73 30.56 21.18
N ARG A 195 1.84 29.80 20.53
CA ARG A 195 1.95 28.34 20.45
C ARG A 195 3.32 27.93 19.94
N ALA A 196 3.93 26.94 20.58
CA ALA A 196 5.30 26.53 20.35
C ALA A 196 5.56 26.08 18.91
N PHE A 197 4.64 25.30 18.34
CA PHE A 197 4.69 24.89 16.94
C PHE A 197 4.75 26.11 16.01
N CYS A 198 3.84 27.06 16.21
CA CYS A 198 3.77 28.30 15.44
C CYS A 198 5.06 29.11 15.58
N GLU A 199 5.56 29.25 16.80
CA GLU A 199 6.70 30.10 17.15
C GLU A 199 8.05 29.57 16.67
N PHE A 200 8.29 28.27 16.87
CA PHE A 200 9.60 27.65 16.66
C PHE A 200 9.70 26.88 15.34
N ILE A 201 8.60 26.56 14.67
CA ILE A 201 8.63 25.76 13.44
C ILE A 201 8.09 26.59 12.28
N ILE A 202 6.83 27.00 12.34
CA ILE A 202 6.16 27.65 11.20
C ILE A 202 6.73 29.03 10.92
N LYS A 203 6.93 29.89 11.94
CA LYS A 203 7.49 31.24 11.75
C LYS A 203 8.88 31.24 11.11
N PRO A 204 9.87 30.44 11.55
CA PRO A 204 11.16 30.35 10.86
C PRO A 204 11.05 29.90 9.40
N ILE A 205 10.21 28.90 9.09
CA ILE A 205 9.99 28.44 7.71
C ILE A 205 9.36 29.56 6.87
N LYS A 206 8.28 30.18 7.35
CA LYS A 206 7.62 31.33 6.70
C LYS A 206 8.61 32.45 6.45
N LYS A 207 9.48 32.75 7.42
CA LYS A 207 10.49 33.81 7.28
C LYS A 207 11.54 33.51 6.20
N ILE A 208 12.03 32.27 6.15
CA ILE A 208 12.96 31.84 5.10
C ILE A 208 12.32 31.96 3.72
N ILE A 209 11.06 31.51 3.59
CA ILE A 209 10.29 31.59 2.35
C ILE A 209 10.12 33.05 1.92
N GLU A 210 9.66 33.93 2.82
CA GLU A 210 9.50 35.36 2.53
C GLU A 210 10.79 36.03 2.05
N LEU A 211 11.90 35.79 2.76
CA LEU A 211 13.19 36.41 2.43
C LEU A 211 13.73 35.91 1.09
N ALA A 212 13.58 34.60 0.80
CA ALA A 212 13.98 34.02 -0.46
C ALA A 212 13.12 34.53 -1.62
N MET A 213 11.79 34.57 -1.45
CA MET A 213 10.83 35.04 -2.47
C MET A 213 10.92 36.54 -2.73
N SER A 214 11.36 37.33 -1.75
CA SER A 214 11.58 38.78 -1.88
C SER A 214 13.01 39.15 -2.31
N ASP A 215 13.84 38.18 -2.69
CA ASP A 215 15.25 38.34 -3.08
C ASP A 215 16.13 39.09 -2.04
N LYS A 216 15.77 39.00 -0.75
CA LYS A 216 16.54 39.58 0.37
C LYS A 216 17.67 38.65 0.82
N VAL A 217 18.57 38.32 -0.10
CA VAL A 217 19.61 37.29 0.08
C VAL A 217 20.52 37.58 1.28
N ALA A 218 20.89 38.85 1.51
CA ALA A 218 21.77 39.23 2.63
C ALA A 218 21.13 38.97 4.00
N ASP A 219 19.83 39.25 4.15
CA ASP A 219 19.11 39.00 5.40
C ASP A 219 18.79 37.52 5.59
N LEU A 220 18.53 36.81 4.48
CA LEU A 220 18.41 35.36 4.49
C LEU A 220 19.70 34.71 4.98
N GLU A 221 20.86 35.12 4.47
CA GLU A 221 22.16 34.59 4.88
C GLU A 221 22.44 34.81 6.38
N LYS A 222 22.08 35.97 6.92
CA LYS A 222 22.16 36.24 8.37
C LYS A 222 21.30 35.27 9.18
N LEU A 223 20.05 35.04 8.74
CA LEU A 223 19.14 34.10 9.39
C LEU A 223 19.68 32.67 9.33
N LEU A 224 20.14 32.22 8.16
CA LEU A 224 20.69 30.87 7.95
C LEU A 224 21.95 30.61 8.77
N THR A 225 22.80 31.62 8.96
CA THR A 225 23.98 31.52 9.83
C THR A 225 23.58 31.21 11.29
N SER A 226 22.46 31.77 11.78
CA SER A 226 21.94 31.48 13.13
C SER A 226 21.35 30.07 13.30
N LEU A 227 21.11 29.39 12.18
CA LEU A 227 20.64 28.01 12.07
C LEU A 227 21.78 27.04 11.71
N ASP A 228 23.03 27.52 11.65
CA ASP A 228 24.22 26.76 11.23
C ASP A 228 24.14 26.20 9.79
N ILE A 229 23.51 26.96 8.89
CA ILE A 229 23.36 26.61 7.48
C ILE A 229 24.22 27.54 6.63
N LYS A 230 25.09 26.95 5.79
CA LYS A 230 25.97 27.70 4.89
C LYS A 230 25.52 27.55 3.43
N LEU A 231 25.39 28.69 2.75
CA LEU A 231 25.11 28.73 1.31
C LEU A 231 26.43 28.74 0.52
N THR A 232 26.50 27.89 -0.50
CA THR A 232 27.60 27.91 -1.47
C THR A 232 27.45 29.09 -2.42
N ARG A 233 28.49 29.37 -3.22
CA ARG A 233 28.42 30.41 -4.25
C ARG A 233 27.27 30.16 -5.24
N GLU A 234 27.11 28.93 -5.70
CA GLU A 234 26.04 28.54 -6.62
C GLU A 234 24.65 28.73 -6.00
N ASP A 235 24.48 28.38 -4.71
CA ASP A 235 23.20 28.60 -4.03
C ASP A 235 22.82 30.09 -4.00
N LYS A 236 23.82 30.97 -3.82
CA LYS A 236 23.63 32.43 -3.79
C LYS A 236 23.31 33.04 -5.15
N GLU A 237 23.51 32.32 -6.25
CA GLU A 237 23.13 32.76 -7.59
C GLU A 237 21.65 32.47 -7.88
N LEU A 238 21.06 31.51 -7.18
CA LEU A 238 19.62 31.23 -7.25
C LEU A 238 18.79 32.41 -6.72
N ARG A 239 17.57 32.56 -7.25
CA ARG A 239 16.61 33.59 -6.83
C ARG A 239 15.26 32.97 -6.54
N GLN A 240 14.42 33.64 -5.76
CA GLN A 240 13.02 33.29 -5.53
C GLN A 240 12.77 31.79 -5.25
N LYS A 241 11.88 31.13 -6.00
CA LYS A 241 11.50 29.72 -5.83
C LYS A 241 12.71 28.77 -5.86
N PRO A 242 13.63 28.82 -6.84
CA PRO A 242 14.86 28.03 -6.82
C PRO A 242 15.70 28.20 -5.54
N LEU A 243 15.89 29.44 -5.07
CA LEU A 243 16.65 29.73 -3.85
C LEU A 243 15.94 29.17 -2.61
N MET A 244 14.65 29.44 -2.47
CA MET A 244 13.80 28.93 -1.40
C MET A 244 13.89 27.40 -1.32
N LYS A 245 13.70 26.73 -2.46
CA LYS A 245 13.76 25.27 -2.57
C LYS A 245 15.11 24.76 -2.08
N ARG A 246 16.22 25.31 -2.59
CA ARG A 246 17.58 24.89 -2.21
C ARG A 246 17.88 25.09 -0.73
N VAL A 247 17.45 26.21 -0.15
CA VAL A 247 17.66 26.52 1.27
C VAL A 247 16.89 25.54 2.15
N LEU A 248 15.61 25.29 1.85
CA LEU A 248 14.79 24.36 2.63
C LEU A 248 15.26 22.91 2.49
N GLN A 249 15.73 22.49 1.31
CA GLN A 249 16.34 21.17 1.11
C GLN A 249 17.60 20.97 1.96
N LYS A 250 18.43 22.01 2.12
CA LYS A 250 19.63 21.95 2.97
C LYS A 250 19.29 21.93 4.45
N TRP A 251 18.26 22.67 4.85
CA TRP A 251 17.88 22.77 6.26
C TRP A 251 17.07 21.55 6.74
N LEU A 252 16.07 21.16 5.95
CA LEU A 252 15.05 20.16 6.27
C LEU A 252 14.96 19.11 5.14
N PRO A 253 16.05 18.36 4.87
CA PRO A 253 16.08 17.37 3.80
C PRO A 253 14.99 16.31 4.01
N ALA A 254 14.15 16.09 2.99
CA ALA A 254 12.97 15.24 3.09
C ALA A 254 13.33 13.76 3.28
N ASP A 255 14.34 13.27 2.56
CA ASP A 255 14.86 11.92 2.66
C ASP A 255 15.25 11.60 4.11
N GLN A 256 16.01 12.47 4.76
CA GLN A 256 16.43 12.29 6.15
C GLN A 256 15.24 12.28 7.10
N ALA A 257 14.27 13.19 6.94
CA ALA A 257 13.12 13.24 7.84
C ALA A 257 12.22 12.01 7.71
N LEU A 258 11.94 11.58 6.48
CA LEU A 258 11.03 10.47 6.21
C LEU A 258 11.69 9.11 6.48
N LEU A 259 12.95 8.91 6.09
CA LEU A 259 13.68 7.65 6.35
C LEU A 259 13.97 7.46 7.84
N GLU A 260 14.34 8.52 8.56
CA GLU A 260 14.50 8.47 10.03
C GLU A 260 13.17 8.08 10.70
N MET A 261 12.06 8.70 10.30
CA MET A 261 10.72 8.37 10.82
C MET A 261 10.34 6.91 10.54
N MET A 262 10.57 6.43 9.32
CA MET A 262 10.26 5.05 8.95
C MET A 262 11.09 4.05 9.76
N VAL A 263 12.40 4.26 9.89
CA VAL A 263 13.29 3.37 10.66
C VAL A 263 12.95 3.35 12.16
N LEU A 264 12.50 4.47 12.72
CA LEU A 264 12.16 4.56 14.13
C LEU A 264 10.80 3.95 14.49
N HIS A 265 9.84 4.00 13.57
CA HIS A 265 8.43 3.74 13.90
C HIS A 265 7.78 2.58 13.13
N LEU A 266 8.34 2.19 11.98
CA LEU A 266 7.86 1.02 11.26
C LEU A 266 8.58 -0.26 11.74
N PRO A 267 7.87 -1.39 11.84
CA PRO A 267 8.47 -2.64 12.30
C PRO A 267 9.41 -3.21 11.24
N SER A 268 10.48 -3.87 11.69
CA SER A 268 11.29 -4.71 10.81
C SER A 268 10.50 -5.94 10.35
N PRO A 269 10.86 -6.58 9.22
CA PRO A 269 10.28 -7.86 8.80
C PRO A 269 10.22 -8.92 9.90
N ALA A 270 11.28 -9.05 10.70
CA ALA A 270 11.38 -10.05 11.77
C ALA A 270 10.42 -9.78 12.94
N VAL A 271 9.97 -8.53 13.08
CA VAL A 271 8.99 -8.12 14.11
C VAL A 271 7.59 -8.24 13.53
N ALA A 272 7.40 -7.73 12.31
CA ALA A 272 6.12 -7.75 11.61
C ALA A 272 5.59 -9.17 11.38
N GLN A 273 6.46 -10.09 10.98
CA GLN A 273 6.03 -11.46 10.68
C GLN A 273 5.56 -12.23 11.92
N LYS A 274 5.95 -11.84 13.14
CA LYS A 274 5.49 -12.50 14.37
C LYS A 274 3.98 -12.42 14.56
N TYR A 275 3.40 -11.26 14.26
CA TYR A 275 1.96 -11.02 14.37
C TYR A 275 1.22 -11.14 13.02
N ARG A 276 1.93 -11.46 11.92
CA ARG A 276 1.32 -11.60 10.58
C ARG A 276 1.35 -13.01 10.02
N ALA A 277 2.21 -13.91 10.52
CA ALA A 277 2.32 -15.27 9.99
C ALA A 277 0.95 -15.99 9.94
N ASP A 278 0.18 -15.86 11.02
CA ASP A 278 -1.10 -16.53 11.20
C ASP A 278 -2.20 -16.00 10.26
N THR A 279 -2.11 -14.71 9.89
CA THR A 279 -3.03 -14.12 8.92
C THR A 279 -2.61 -14.38 7.48
N LEU A 280 -1.31 -14.55 7.21
CA LEU A 280 -0.77 -14.70 5.85
C LEU A 280 -0.75 -16.14 5.34
N TYR A 281 -0.56 -17.14 6.20
CA TYR A 281 -0.38 -18.54 5.81
C TYR A 281 -1.69 -19.35 5.90
N GLU A 282 -1.94 -20.26 4.94
CA GLU A 282 -3.15 -21.11 4.95
C GLU A 282 -2.99 -22.43 5.72
N GLY A 283 -1.75 -22.84 6.01
CA GLY A 283 -1.46 -24.10 6.69
C GLY A 283 -1.52 -24.03 8.23
N PRO A 284 -1.23 -25.14 8.91
CA PRO A 284 -1.17 -25.20 10.37
C PRO A 284 -0.14 -24.22 10.95
N LEU A 285 -0.48 -23.59 12.08
CA LEU A 285 0.35 -22.56 12.71
C LEU A 285 1.64 -23.09 13.36
N ASP A 286 1.69 -24.40 13.58
CA ASP A 286 2.79 -25.15 14.19
C ASP A 286 3.66 -25.88 13.16
N ASP A 287 3.37 -25.76 11.86
CA ASP A 287 4.19 -26.36 10.82
C ASP A 287 5.52 -25.59 10.62
N ALA A 288 6.45 -26.23 9.89
CA ALA A 288 7.79 -25.68 9.67
C ALA A 288 7.77 -24.38 8.84
N CYS A 289 6.83 -24.25 7.90
CA CYS A 289 6.70 -23.07 7.05
C CYS A 289 6.17 -21.87 7.83
N CYS A 290 5.08 -22.04 8.58
CA CYS A 290 4.51 -20.99 9.42
C CYS A 290 5.50 -20.54 10.49
N THR A 291 6.19 -21.49 11.14
CA THR A 291 7.24 -21.17 12.12
C THR A 291 8.40 -20.39 11.51
N ALA A 292 8.86 -20.78 10.31
CA ALA A 292 9.94 -20.08 9.62
C ALA A 292 9.53 -18.69 9.13
N ILE A 293 8.27 -18.52 8.68
CA ILE A 293 7.69 -17.20 8.38
C ILE A 293 7.64 -16.38 9.66
N ARG A 294 7.07 -16.88 10.75
CA ARG A 294 6.93 -16.15 12.03
C ARG A 294 8.28 -15.63 12.56
N ASN A 295 9.34 -16.41 12.36
CA ASN A 295 10.69 -16.07 12.82
C ASN A 295 11.51 -15.28 11.80
N CYS A 296 11.01 -15.04 10.58
CA CYS A 296 11.77 -14.48 9.47
C CYS A 296 13.12 -15.21 9.30
N ASP A 297 13.09 -16.54 9.27
CA ASP A 297 14.29 -17.39 9.31
C ASP A 297 14.90 -17.58 7.90
N PRO A 298 16.14 -17.08 7.64
CA PRO A 298 16.78 -17.21 6.33
C PRO A 298 17.23 -18.64 5.99
N ASN A 299 17.28 -19.54 6.99
CA ASN A 299 17.67 -20.94 6.85
C ASN A 299 16.48 -21.92 6.93
N GLY A 300 15.27 -21.42 7.18
CA GLY A 300 14.05 -22.22 7.18
C GLY A 300 13.57 -22.59 5.77
N PRO A 301 12.44 -23.31 5.64
CA PRO A 301 11.81 -23.60 4.36
C PRO A 301 11.57 -22.33 3.55
N LEU A 302 11.82 -22.38 2.25
CA LEU A 302 11.59 -21.24 1.37
C LEU A 302 10.09 -20.96 1.27
N MET A 303 9.68 -19.73 1.57
CA MET A 303 8.35 -19.23 1.28
C MET A 303 8.46 -17.85 0.65
N VAL A 304 8.01 -17.70 -0.60
CA VAL A 304 7.97 -16.42 -1.32
C VAL A 304 6.55 -16.19 -1.80
N TYR A 305 6.04 -14.97 -1.63
CA TYR A 305 4.79 -14.55 -2.25
C TYR A 305 5.07 -13.67 -3.45
N ILE A 306 4.54 -14.04 -4.62
CA ILE A 306 4.52 -13.18 -5.80
C ILE A 306 3.21 -12.40 -5.79
N SER A 307 3.31 -11.08 -5.64
CA SER A 307 2.16 -10.19 -5.64
C SER A 307 1.82 -9.64 -7.02
N LYS A 308 2.81 -9.56 -7.92
CA LYS A 308 2.61 -8.99 -9.26
C LYS A 308 3.61 -9.48 -10.29
N MET A 309 3.18 -9.50 -11.55
CA MET A 309 4.05 -9.67 -12.71
C MET A 309 4.41 -8.31 -13.33
N VAL A 310 5.69 -7.97 -13.34
CA VAL A 310 6.21 -6.71 -13.90
C VAL A 310 6.74 -6.96 -15.31
N PRO A 311 6.28 -6.22 -16.35
CA PRO A 311 6.85 -6.34 -17.68
C PRO A 311 8.35 -6.06 -17.67
N SER A 312 9.14 -6.93 -18.31
CA SER A 312 10.57 -6.71 -18.51
C SER A 312 10.83 -5.81 -19.71
N SER A 313 12.01 -5.19 -19.77
CA SER A 313 12.53 -4.55 -20.99
C SER A 313 12.67 -5.54 -22.15
N ASP A 314 12.87 -6.81 -21.83
CA ASP A 314 12.89 -7.90 -22.81
C ASP A 314 11.44 -8.18 -23.27
N LYS A 315 11.12 -7.76 -24.50
CA LYS A 315 9.76 -7.86 -25.05
C LYS A 315 9.15 -9.24 -24.85
N GLY A 316 8.00 -9.26 -24.16
CA GLY A 316 7.21 -10.48 -23.92
C GLY A 316 7.62 -11.30 -22.69
N ARG A 317 8.62 -10.87 -21.92
CA ARG A 317 8.99 -11.50 -20.63
C ARG A 317 8.44 -10.71 -19.45
N PHE A 318 8.14 -11.41 -18.38
CA PHE A 318 7.73 -10.82 -17.12
C PHE A 318 8.68 -11.23 -15.99
N ILE A 319 8.84 -10.32 -15.04
CA ILE A 319 9.53 -10.52 -13.78
C ILE A 319 8.45 -10.77 -12.72
N ALA A 320 8.52 -11.90 -12.03
CA ALA A 320 7.65 -12.17 -10.89
C ALA A 320 8.17 -11.37 -9.68
N TYR A 321 7.46 -10.32 -9.31
CA TYR A 321 7.81 -9.45 -8.20
C TYR A 321 7.06 -9.86 -6.94
N GLY A 322 7.79 -9.94 -5.83
CA GLY A 322 7.26 -10.47 -4.59
C GLY A 322 8.17 -10.24 -3.40
N ARG A 323 7.92 -10.98 -2.32
CA ARG A 323 8.70 -10.95 -1.08
C ARG A 323 9.03 -12.34 -0.60
N VAL A 324 10.26 -12.51 -0.14
CA VAL A 324 10.71 -13.71 0.57
C VAL A 324 10.27 -13.60 2.04
N PHE A 325 9.38 -14.46 2.48
CA PHE A 325 8.88 -14.50 3.86
C PHE A 325 9.73 -15.39 4.77
N SER A 326 10.24 -16.51 4.25
CA SER A 326 11.20 -17.39 4.93
C SER A 326 12.16 -18.03 3.94
N GLY A 327 13.30 -18.50 4.44
CA GLY A 327 14.38 -19.08 3.64
C GLY A 327 15.16 -18.04 2.82
N THR A 328 15.95 -18.53 1.86
CA THR A 328 16.75 -17.69 0.97
C THR A 328 16.58 -18.16 -0.47
N VAL A 329 16.04 -17.30 -1.34
CA VAL A 329 15.89 -17.62 -2.76
C VAL A 329 17.20 -17.40 -3.51
N ARG A 330 17.54 -18.29 -4.45
CA ARG A 330 18.78 -18.23 -5.24
C ARG A 330 18.53 -18.48 -6.72
N SER A 331 19.39 -17.92 -7.57
CA SER A 331 19.43 -18.27 -8.99
C SER A 331 19.77 -19.76 -9.17
N GLY A 332 19.11 -20.43 -10.11
CA GLY A 332 19.26 -21.87 -10.39
C GLY A 332 18.42 -22.79 -9.49
N MET A 333 17.87 -22.29 -8.38
CA MET A 333 17.09 -23.08 -7.43
C MET A 333 15.83 -23.65 -8.08
N LYS A 334 15.58 -24.95 -7.88
CA LYS A 334 14.35 -25.62 -8.31
C LYS A 334 13.28 -25.42 -7.24
N VAL A 335 12.15 -24.84 -7.63
CA VAL A 335 11.07 -24.45 -6.72
C VAL A 335 9.72 -24.97 -7.22
N ARG A 336 8.79 -25.11 -6.28
CA ARG A 336 7.37 -25.36 -6.49
C ARG A 336 6.65 -24.03 -6.55
N ILE A 337 5.78 -23.87 -7.55
CA ILE A 337 4.94 -22.70 -7.77
C ILE A 337 3.52 -23.16 -7.50
N LEU A 338 2.96 -22.68 -6.39
CA LEU A 338 1.59 -22.93 -5.94
C LEU A 338 0.74 -21.78 -6.46
N GLY A 339 -0.08 -22.04 -7.48
CA GLY A 339 -1.01 -21.05 -8.01
C GLY A 339 -2.17 -20.77 -7.06
N PRO A 340 -3.00 -19.75 -7.35
CA PRO A 340 -4.08 -19.31 -6.46
C PRO A 340 -5.14 -20.38 -6.16
N ASN A 341 -5.27 -21.39 -7.03
CA ASN A 341 -6.24 -22.49 -6.89
C ASN A 341 -5.60 -23.80 -6.44
N TYR A 342 -4.34 -23.76 -5.99
CA TYR A 342 -3.63 -24.93 -5.50
C TYR A 342 -4.36 -25.49 -4.27
N VAL A 343 -4.48 -26.83 -4.25
CA VAL A 343 -5.01 -27.55 -3.11
C VAL A 343 -3.88 -28.44 -2.57
N PRO A 344 -3.49 -28.29 -1.28
CA PRO A 344 -2.46 -29.10 -0.66
C PRO A 344 -2.66 -30.60 -0.91
N GLY A 345 -1.58 -31.30 -1.27
CA GLY A 345 -1.61 -32.72 -1.60
C GLY A 345 -2.07 -33.06 -3.03
N THR A 346 -2.45 -32.07 -3.84
CA THR A 346 -2.85 -32.28 -5.24
C THR A 346 -1.82 -31.73 -6.23
N LYS A 347 -1.95 -32.10 -7.50
CA LYS A 347 -1.19 -31.49 -8.61
C LYS A 347 -1.93 -30.33 -9.28
N LYS A 348 -3.11 -29.96 -8.77
CA LYS A 348 -3.94 -28.90 -9.35
C LYS A 348 -3.23 -27.57 -9.12
N ASP A 349 -3.04 -26.80 -10.19
CA ASP A 349 -2.40 -25.47 -10.14
C ASP A 349 -1.00 -25.49 -9.49
N LEU A 350 -0.25 -26.57 -9.73
CA LEU A 350 1.13 -26.77 -9.27
C LEU A 350 2.08 -26.83 -10.46
N SER A 351 3.17 -26.08 -10.41
CA SER A 351 4.28 -26.18 -11.36
C SER A 351 5.62 -26.29 -10.65
N ILE A 352 6.58 -27.02 -11.23
CA ILE A 352 7.94 -27.15 -10.67
C ILE A 352 8.94 -26.66 -11.70
N LYS A 353 9.69 -25.61 -11.36
CA LYS A 353 10.60 -24.92 -12.28
C LYS A 353 11.82 -24.37 -11.57
N SER A 354 12.88 -24.13 -12.35
CA SER A 354 14.09 -23.50 -11.85
C SER A 354 14.02 -21.99 -12.04
N ILE A 355 14.42 -21.25 -11.02
CA ILE A 355 14.59 -19.79 -11.06
C ILE A 355 15.81 -19.51 -11.94
N GLN A 356 15.65 -18.69 -12.98
CA GLN A 356 16.76 -18.36 -13.88
C GLN A 356 17.66 -17.29 -13.29
N ARG A 357 17.05 -16.21 -12.76
CA ARG A 357 17.76 -15.08 -12.14
C ARG A 357 16.95 -14.49 -10.99
N THR A 358 17.67 -14.02 -9.98
CA THR A 358 17.19 -13.22 -8.86
C THR A 358 17.62 -11.76 -9.04
N LEU A 359 16.68 -10.82 -8.87
CA LEU A 359 16.86 -9.40 -9.12
C LEU A 359 16.44 -8.56 -7.91
N LEU A 360 17.17 -7.47 -7.67
CA LEU A 360 16.72 -6.34 -6.87
C LEU A 360 16.04 -5.31 -7.78
N MET A 361 14.88 -4.81 -7.35
CA MET A 361 14.12 -3.81 -8.09
C MET A 361 14.55 -2.40 -7.65
N MET A 362 15.09 -1.62 -8.58
CA MET A 362 15.60 -0.26 -8.34
C MET A 362 14.81 0.76 -9.20
N GLY A 363 13.48 0.67 -9.14
CA GLY A 363 12.57 1.49 -9.94
C GLY A 363 12.69 1.18 -11.42
N ARG A 364 13.39 2.05 -12.17
CA ARG A 364 13.61 1.87 -13.62
C ARG A 364 14.74 0.87 -13.94
N ARG A 365 15.61 0.58 -12.99
CA ARG A 365 16.73 -0.36 -13.15
C ARG A 365 16.46 -1.64 -12.37
N THR A 366 17.04 -2.74 -12.83
CA THR A 366 17.10 -4.00 -12.07
C THR A 366 18.55 -4.42 -11.92
N ASP A 367 18.92 -4.85 -10.71
CA ASP A 367 20.26 -5.29 -10.39
C ASP A 367 20.24 -6.79 -10.10
N ALA A 368 21.01 -7.58 -10.84
CA ALA A 368 21.09 -9.02 -10.62
C ALA A 368 21.89 -9.33 -9.35
N VAL A 369 21.38 -10.28 -8.55
CA VAL A 369 22.00 -10.74 -7.31
C VAL A 369 21.97 -12.26 -7.25
N ASP A 370 22.92 -12.88 -6.54
CA ASP A 370 22.99 -14.34 -6.45
C ASP A 370 21.88 -14.93 -5.58
N SER A 371 21.47 -14.19 -4.56
CA SER A 371 20.44 -14.62 -3.61
C SER A 371 19.78 -13.47 -2.87
N VAL A 372 18.55 -13.70 -2.44
CA VAL A 372 17.77 -12.76 -1.61
C VAL A 372 17.21 -13.51 -0.39
N PRO A 373 17.60 -13.13 0.85
CA PRO A 373 17.07 -13.75 2.06
C PRO A 373 15.69 -13.21 2.41
N CYS A 374 14.99 -13.91 3.30
CA CYS A 374 13.72 -13.50 3.87
C CYS A 374 13.74 -12.06 4.44
N GLY A 375 12.56 -11.45 4.43
CA GLY A 375 12.35 -10.04 4.78
C GLY A 375 12.51 -9.07 3.61
N ASN A 376 13.14 -9.48 2.51
CA ASN A 376 13.38 -8.62 1.34
C ASN A 376 12.38 -8.86 0.20
N THR A 377 12.15 -7.81 -0.59
CA THR A 377 11.47 -7.93 -1.88
C THR A 377 12.42 -8.48 -2.93
N VAL A 378 11.87 -9.17 -3.93
CA VAL A 378 12.65 -9.86 -4.97
C VAL A 378 11.93 -9.84 -6.32
N GLY A 379 12.69 -9.71 -7.39
CA GLY A 379 12.25 -10.02 -8.75
C GLY A 379 12.80 -11.38 -9.20
N LEU A 380 11.94 -12.27 -9.68
CA LEU A 380 12.32 -13.60 -10.18
C LEU A 380 12.08 -13.72 -11.67
N VAL A 381 13.08 -14.21 -12.40
CA VAL A 381 13.02 -14.45 -13.85
C VAL A 381 12.89 -15.94 -14.15
N GLY A 382 12.14 -16.28 -15.19
CA GLY A 382 11.96 -17.65 -15.69
C GLY A 382 10.71 -18.36 -15.17
N LEU A 383 9.88 -17.67 -14.39
CA LEU A 383 8.64 -18.20 -13.83
C LEU A 383 7.38 -17.65 -14.53
N ASP A 384 7.56 -16.76 -15.50
CA ASP A 384 6.47 -16.04 -16.16
C ASP A 384 5.44 -16.96 -16.77
N GLN A 385 5.83 -18.05 -17.44
CA GLN A 385 4.87 -18.96 -18.07
C GLN A 385 3.93 -19.69 -17.10
N PHE A 386 4.25 -19.71 -15.80
CA PHE A 386 3.54 -20.51 -14.79
C PHE A 386 2.77 -19.64 -13.78
N ILE A 387 3.01 -18.34 -13.78
CA ILE A 387 2.36 -17.39 -12.87
C ILE A 387 1.53 -16.42 -13.70
N ILE A 388 0.23 -16.32 -13.41
CA ILE A 388 -0.66 -15.38 -14.09
C ILE A 388 -0.72 -14.06 -13.31
N LYS A 389 -1.13 -14.07 -12.04
CA LYS A 389 -1.24 -12.85 -11.22
C LYS A 389 -0.40 -12.95 -9.96
N THR A 390 -0.72 -13.97 -9.17
CA THR A 390 -0.09 -14.24 -7.88
C THR A 390 0.29 -15.71 -7.80
N ALA A 391 1.25 -16.02 -6.94
CA ALA A 391 1.62 -17.39 -6.61
C ALA A 391 2.41 -17.43 -5.30
N SER A 392 2.35 -18.56 -4.60
CA SER A 392 3.29 -18.87 -3.53
C SER A 392 4.39 -19.77 -4.09
N ILE A 393 5.65 -19.47 -3.77
CA ILE A 393 6.81 -20.26 -4.20
C ILE A 393 7.48 -20.86 -2.98
N THR A 394 7.81 -22.15 -3.07
CA THR A 394 8.42 -22.91 -1.98
C THR A 394 9.34 -24.01 -2.48
N ASP A 395 10.24 -24.49 -1.64
CA ASP A 395 11.06 -25.68 -1.86
C ASP A 395 10.52 -26.92 -1.12
N LEU A 396 9.51 -26.77 -0.27
CA LEU A 396 8.92 -27.86 0.52
C LEU A 396 7.66 -28.43 -0.12
N GLU A 397 7.50 -29.76 -0.09
CA GLU A 397 6.37 -30.45 -0.72
C GLU A 397 5.07 -30.31 0.08
N GLU A 398 5.17 -30.36 1.40
CA GLU A 398 4.08 -30.31 2.36
C GLU A 398 3.59 -28.88 2.66
N ALA A 399 4.21 -27.87 2.03
CA ALA A 399 3.87 -26.47 2.25
C ALA A 399 2.46 -26.12 1.74
N PHE A 400 1.81 -25.24 2.49
CA PHE A 400 0.54 -24.63 2.11
C PHE A 400 0.82 -23.28 1.41
N PRO A 401 -0.10 -22.82 0.54
CA PRO A 401 0.06 -21.50 -0.06
C PRO A 401 -0.13 -20.39 1.00
N LEU A 402 0.46 -19.22 0.73
CA LEU A 402 0.06 -17.98 1.40
C LEU A 402 -1.31 -17.56 0.85
N LYS A 403 -2.15 -16.98 1.72
CA LYS A 403 -3.53 -16.57 1.39
C LYS A 403 -3.55 -15.69 0.15
N ASN A 404 -4.57 -15.85 -0.68
CA ASN A 404 -4.78 -14.94 -1.80
C ASN A 404 -5.16 -13.53 -1.31
N MET A 405 -4.94 -12.53 -2.16
CA MET A 405 -5.40 -11.17 -1.91
C MET A 405 -6.89 -11.05 -2.23
N LYS A 406 -7.64 -10.40 -1.35
CA LYS A 406 -9.02 -9.96 -1.63
C LYS A 406 -8.95 -8.55 -2.20
N TYR A 407 -9.39 -8.37 -3.43
CA TYR A 407 -9.50 -7.04 -4.02
C TYR A 407 -10.79 -6.39 -3.51
N SER A 408 -10.69 -5.14 -3.04
CA SER A 408 -11.85 -4.37 -2.59
C SER A 408 -12.74 -3.88 -3.74
N VAL A 409 -12.30 -4.04 -4.97
CA VAL A 409 -12.97 -3.55 -6.18
C VAL A 409 -13.06 -4.68 -7.18
N SER A 410 -14.19 -4.77 -7.87
CA SER A 410 -14.42 -5.69 -8.98
C SER A 410 -14.30 -4.95 -10.33
N PRO A 411 -13.89 -5.62 -11.40
CA PRO A 411 -13.86 -5.02 -12.73
C PRO A 411 -15.29 -4.91 -13.28
N VAL A 412 -15.90 -3.73 -13.15
CA VAL A 412 -17.32 -3.49 -13.49
C VAL A 412 -17.52 -2.85 -14.85
N VAL A 413 -16.56 -2.04 -15.31
CA VAL A 413 -16.61 -1.37 -16.62
C VAL A 413 -15.98 -2.27 -17.67
N ARG A 414 -16.66 -2.44 -18.80
CA ARG A 414 -16.29 -3.35 -19.88
C ARG A 414 -16.23 -2.62 -21.22
N VAL A 415 -15.26 -2.99 -22.05
CA VAL A 415 -15.14 -2.52 -23.45
C VAL A 415 -14.83 -3.71 -24.35
N ALA A 416 -15.49 -3.78 -25.51
CA ALA A 416 -15.10 -4.71 -26.57
C ALA A 416 -13.91 -4.12 -27.35
N VAL A 417 -12.96 -4.97 -27.71
CA VAL A 417 -11.76 -4.61 -28.45
C VAL A 417 -11.58 -5.52 -29.66
N GLU A 418 -11.29 -4.92 -30.81
CA GLU A 418 -10.95 -5.63 -32.04
C GLU A 418 -9.71 -5.00 -32.69
N PRO A 419 -8.87 -5.77 -33.40
CA PRO A 419 -7.76 -5.16 -34.13
C PRO A 419 -8.32 -4.41 -35.34
N LYS A 420 -7.82 -3.21 -35.62
CA LYS A 420 -8.26 -2.45 -36.81
C LYS A 420 -7.92 -3.18 -38.11
N ASN A 421 -6.81 -3.90 -38.11
CA ASN A 421 -6.44 -4.84 -39.17
C ASN A 421 -6.68 -6.28 -38.70
N PRO A 422 -7.56 -7.05 -39.36
CA PRO A 422 -7.84 -8.44 -38.98
C PRO A 422 -6.61 -9.36 -38.90
N ALA A 423 -5.54 -9.05 -39.67
CA ALA A 423 -4.29 -9.81 -39.63
C ALA A 423 -3.56 -9.71 -38.27
N ASP A 424 -3.85 -8.70 -37.46
CA ASP A 424 -3.26 -8.49 -36.13
C ASP A 424 -4.03 -9.22 -35.01
N LEU A 425 -5.08 -9.98 -35.32
CA LEU A 425 -5.83 -10.77 -34.33
C LEU A 425 -4.94 -11.66 -33.44
N PRO A 426 -3.92 -12.37 -33.97
CA PRO A 426 -3.01 -13.13 -33.12
C PRO A 426 -2.23 -12.25 -32.12
N LYS A 427 -1.89 -11.01 -32.51
CA LYS A 427 -1.23 -10.04 -31.62
C LYS A 427 -2.20 -9.55 -30.55
N LEU A 428 -3.47 -9.32 -30.89
CA LEU A 428 -4.48 -8.94 -29.90
C LEU A 428 -4.66 -10.05 -28.86
N VAL A 429 -4.86 -11.30 -29.28
CA VAL A 429 -5.08 -12.43 -28.37
C VAL A 429 -3.88 -12.62 -27.42
N GLU A 430 -2.65 -12.55 -27.94
CA GLU A 430 -1.44 -12.62 -27.12
C GLU A 430 -1.28 -11.38 -26.24
N GLY A 431 -1.63 -10.20 -26.75
CA GLY A 431 -1.58 -8.94 -26.01
C GLY A 431 -2.54 -8.92 -24.83
N LEU A 432 -3.76 -9.43 -25.00
CA LEU A 432 -4.77 -9.58 -23.96
C LEU A 432 -4.28 -10.51 -22.84
N LYS A 433 -3.65 -11.64 -23.18
CA LYS A 433 -3.04 -12.53 -22.18
C LYS A 433 -1.95 -11.83 -21.36
N ARG A 434 -1.15 -10.98 -22.00
CA ARG A 434 -0.10 -10.19 -21.33
C ARG A 434 -0.67 -9.09 -20.46
N LEU A 435 -1.74 -8.43 -20.91
CA LEU A 435 -2.45 -7.43 -20.15
C LEU A 435 -3.05 -8.02 -18.87
N ALA A 436 -3.78 -9.14 -18.98
CA ALA A 436 -4.37 -9.86 -17.85
C ALA A 436 -3.34 -10.36 -16.83
N LYS A 437 -2.08 -10.53 -17.27
CA LYS A 437 -0.94 -10.89 -16.42
C LYS A 437 -0.33 -9.68 -15.72
N SER A 438 -0.21 -8.56 -16.44
CA SER A 438 0.43 -7.34 -15.93
C SER A 438 -0.42 -6.60 -14.88
N ASP A 439 -1.75 -6.66 -15.02
CA ASP A 439 -2.67 -5.95 -14.15
C ASP A 439 -3.42 -6.92 -13.23
N PRO A 440 -3.40 -6.72 -11.90
CA PRO A 440 -4.04 -7.64 -10.97
C PRO A 440 -5.57 -7.71 -11.12
N LEU A 441 -6.23 -6.64 -11.56
CA LEU A 441 -7.69 -6.54 -11.60
C LEU A 441 -8.28 -6.80 -12.99
N VAL A 442 -7.55 -6.46 -14.06
CA VAL A 442 -8.05 -6.64 -15.43
C VAL A 442 -8.50 -8.08 -15.68
N GLN A 443 -9.64 -8.20 -16.35
CA GLN A 443 -10.13 -9.45 -16.90
C GLN A 443 -10.27 -9.32 -18.42
N THR A 444 -9.81 -10.34 -19.13
CA THR A 444 -9.96 -10.44 -20.59
C THR A 444 -10.82 -11.64 -20.89
N ILE A 445 -11.96 -11.43 -21.54
CA ILE A 445 -13.00 -12.43 -21.78
C ILE A 445 -13.19 -12.53 -23.29
N MET A 446 -13.39 -13.75 -23.80
CA MET A 446 -13.89 -13.96 -25.16
C MET A 446 -15.34 -14.41 -25.04
N GLU A 447 -16.25 -13.60 -25.55
CA GLU A 447 -17.69 -13.89 -25.54
C GLU A 447 -18.02 -14.97 -26.57
N GLU A 448 -19.19 -15.61 -26.44
CA GLU A 448 -19.68 -16.60 -27.40
C GLU A 448 -19.87 -16.02 -28.82
N SER A 449 -20.10 -14.70 -28.91
CA SER A 449 -20.14 -13.93 -30.17
C SER A 449 -18.79 -13.88 -30.89
N GLY A 450 -17.69 -14.22 -30.21
CA GLY A 450 -16.31 -14.05 -30.69
C GLY A 450 -15.70 -12.69 -30.35
N GLU A 451 -16.43 -11.80 -29.68
CA GLU A 451 -15.90 -10.50 -29.24
C GLU A 451 -14.91 -10.67 -28.08
N HIS A 452 -13.80 -9.92 -28.14
CA HIS A 452 -12.86 -9.82 -27.04
C HIS A 452 -13.22 -8.64 -26.14
N VAL A 453 -13.45 -8.89 -24.86
CA VAL A 453 -13.86 -7.88 -23.89
C VAL A 453 -12.77 -7.71 -22.83
N ILE A 454 -12.46 -6.45 -22.52
CA ILE A 454 -11.62 -6.06 -21.39
C ILE A 454 -12.52 -5.48 -20.31
N ALA A 455 -12.40 -5.98 -19.09
CA ALA A 455 -13.07 -5.45 -17.91
C ALA A 455 -12.06 -4.87 -16.91
N GLY A 456 -12.37 -3.70 -16.35
CA GLY A 456 -11.53 -2.97 -15.39
C GLY A 456 -12.36 -2.26 -14.31
N ALA A 457 -11.68 -1.67 -13.30
CA ALA A 457 -12.33 -0.93 -12.21
C ALA A 457 -13.19 0.25 -12.68
N GLY A 458 -12.68 1.03 -13.64
CA GLY A 458 -13.24 2.31 -14.05
C GLY A 458 -12.72 2.75 -15.42
N GLU A 459 -13.16 3.93 -15.87
CA GLU A 459 -12.80 4.47 -17.18
C GLU A 459 -11.30 4.78 -17.30
N LEU A 460 -10.72 5.44 -16.29
CA LEU A 460 -9.29 5.76 -16.30
C LEU A 460 -8.43 4.49 -16.26
N HIS A 461 -8.87 3.48 -15.49
CA HIS A 461 -8.22 2.18 -15.50
C HIS A 461 -8.17 1.58 -16.91
N LEU A 462 -9.31 1.54 -17.59
CA LEU A 462 -9.43 0.98 -18.93
C LEU A 462 -8.63 1.78 -19.95
N GLU A 463 -8.62 3.12 -19.87
CA GLU A 463 -7.81 3.96 -20.76
C GLU A 463 -6.33 3.58 -20.70
N ILE A 464 -5.79 3.43 -19.48
CA ILE A 464 -4.40 3.01 -19.28
C ILE A 464 -4.19 1.57 -19.76
N CYS A 465 -5.11 0.65 -19.48
CA CYS A 465 -5.01 -0.74 -19.94
C CYS A 465 -5.04 -0.87 -21.47
N LEU A 466 -5.88 -0.09 -22.14
CA LEU A 466 -5.98 -0.04 -23.59
C LEU A 466 -4.71 0.53 -24.21
N LYS A 467 -4.15 1.58 -23.59
CA LYS A 467 -2.86 2.14 -23.99
C LYS A 467 -1.73 1.12 -23.85
N ASP A 468 -1.62 0.46 -22.70
CA ASP A 468 -0.64 -0.61 -22.46
C ASP A 468 -0.81 -1.77 -23.47
N LEU A 469 -2.06 -2.17 -23.74
CA LEU A 469 -2.36 -3.20 -24.74
C LEU A 469 -1.84 -2.80 -26.12
N GLN A 470 -2.18 -1.60 -26.58
CA GLN A 470 -1.81 -1.13 -27.90
C GLN A 470 -0.30 -0.88 -28.03
N GLU A 471 0.29 -0.10 -27.13
CA GLU A 471 1.68 0.34 -27.20
C GLU A 471 2.67 -0.78 -26.84
N ASP A 472 2.46 -1.44 -25.70
CA ASP A 472 3.45 -2.38 -25.14
C ASP A 472 3.20 -3.82 -25.58
N PHE A 473 1.95 -4.28 -25.59
CA PHE A 473 1.64 -5.69 -25.79
C PHE A 473 1.34 -6.08 -27.24
N MET A 474 0.82 -5.14 -28.03
CA MET A 474 0.55 -5.31 -29.47
C MET A 474 1.60 -4.66 -30.38
N ASN A 475 2.66 -4.06 -29.81
CA ASN A 475 3.73 -3.35 -30.53
C ASN A 475 3.20 -2.21 -31.43
N GLY A 476 2.24 -1.45 -30.96
CA GLY A 476 1.65 -0.31 -31.65
C GLY A 476 0.58 -0.65 -32.69
N ALA A 477 0.16 -1.91 -32.81
CA ALA A 477 -0.92 -2.27 -33.72
C ALA A 477 -2.25 -1.66 -33.27
N GLU A 478 -2.93 -0.97 -34.18
CA GLU A 478 -4.14 -0.21 -33.85
C GLU A 478 -5.32 -1.12 -33.49
N ILE A 479 -6.06 -0.72 -32.46
CA ILE A 479 -7.29 -1.37 -32.00
C ILE A 479 -8.49 -0.44 -32.18
N ARG A 480 -9.67 -1.02 -32.35
CA ARG A 480 -10.95 -0.33 -32.20
C ARG A 480 -11.56 -0.75 -30.87
N VAL A 481 -12.14 0.22 -30.18
CA VAL A 481 -12.70 0.05 -28.85
C VAL A 481 -14.16 0.48 -28.89
N SER A 482 -15.06 -0.33 -28.32
CA SER A 482 -16.46 0.03 -28.17
C SER A 482 -16.65 1.12 -27.10
N ASN A 483 -17.87 1.65 -27.02
CA ASN A 483 -18.25 2.44 -25.85
C ASN A 483 -18.18 1.57 -24.57
N PRO A 484 -17.82 2.15 -23.42
CA PRO A 484 -17.80 1.45 -22.15
C PRO A 484 -19.24 1.08 -21.73
N VAL A 485 -19.40 -0.14 -21.22
CA VAL A 485 -20.65 -0.66 -20.68
C VAL A 485 -20.43 -1.21 -19.27
N VAL A 486 -21.46 -1.15 -18.43
CA VAL A 486 -21.40 -1.70 -17.06
C VAL A 486 -22.06 -3.07 -17.04
N THR A 487 -21.49 -3.99 -16.26
CA THR A 487 -22.07 -5.33 -16.08
C THR A 487 -23.29 -5.26 -15.18
N PHE A 488 -24.45 -5.69 -15.69
CA PHE A 488 -25.63 -5.88 -14.86
C PHE A 488 -25.51 -7.18 -14.05
N ARG A 489 -26.01 -7.14 -12.81
CA ARG A 489 -26.24 -8.34 -12.00
C ARG A 489 -27.74 -8.60 -11.93
N GLU A 490 -28.10 -9.86 -11.82
CA GLU A 490 -29.51 -10.29 -11.71
C GLU A 490 -29.81 -10.69 -10.27
N THR A 491 -31.02 -10.38 -9.80
CA THR A 491 -31.55 -10.80 -8.50
C THR A 491 -33.04 -11.12 -8.64
N ILE A 492 -33.63 -11.71 -7.61
CA ILE A 492 -35.07 -12.05 -7.55
C ILE A 492 -35.72 -11.40 -6.32
N GLU A 493 -36.97 -10.95 -6.46
CA GLU A 493 -37.75 -10.39 -5.33
C GLU A 493 -38.41 -11.48 -4.46
N GLY A 494 -38.39 -12.73 -4.92
CA GLY A 494 -39.07 -13.85 -4.28
C GLY A 494 -40.56 -13.92 -4.61
N ILE A 495 -41.21 -14.99 -4.14
CA ILE A 495 -42.64 -15.25 -4.30
C ILE A 495 -43.19 -15.74 -2.96
N GLU A 496 -44.43 -15.39 -2.64
CA GLU A 496 -45.03 -15.64 -1.31
C GLU A 496 -45.12 -17.14 -0.95
N ASP A 497 -45.24 -18.02 -1.94
CA ASP A 497 -45.28 -19.48 -1.75
C ASP A 497 -44.44 -20.19 -2.83
N PRO A 498 -43.12 -20.31 -2.62
CA PRO A 498 -42.21 -20.92 -3.58
C PRO A 498 -42.44 -22.42 -3.79
N GLU A 499 -42.90 -23.11 -2.74
CA GLU A 499 -43.13 -24.55 -2.77
C GLU A 499 -44.36 -24.91 -3.61
N SER A 500 -45.40 -24.06 -3.59
CA SER A 500 -46.59 -24.30 -4.41
C SER A 500 -46.48 -23.70 -5.81
N ASN A 501 -45.90 -22.50 -5.94
CA ASN A 501 -45.99 -21.69 -7.17
C ASN A 501 -44.64 -21.42 -7.85
N GLY A 502 -43.52 -21.81 -7.22
CA GLY A 502 -42.17 -21.54 -7.69
C GLY A 502 -41.41 -22.73 -8.27
N ILE A 503 -41.93 -23.94 -8.12
CA ILE A 503 -41.20 -25.16 -8.47
C ILE A 503 -41.14 -25.33 -9.99
N CYS A 504 -39.92 -25.21 -10.52
CA CYS A 504 -39.57 -25.57 -11.88
C CYS A 504 -39.11 -27.04 -11.95
N LEU A 505 -39.61 -27.77 -12.95
CA LEU A 505 -39.22 -29.16 -13.23
C LEU A 505 -38.32 -29.24 -14.46
N SER A 506 -37.13 -29.80 -14.32
CA SER A 506 -36.26 -30.20 -15.43
C SER A 506 -36.04 -31.71 -15.46
N LYS A 507 -35.87 -32.28 -16.66
CA LYS A 507 -35.64 -33.72 -16.88
C LYS A 507 -34.35 -33.92 -17.64
N SER A 508 -33.56 -34.92 -17.24
CA SER A 508 -32.37 -35.30 -18.01
C SER A 508 -32.74 -35.79 -19.42
N PRO A 509 -31.83 -35.73 -20.41
CA PRO A 509 -32.13 -36.20 -21.77
C PRO A 509 -32.60 -37.65 -21.84
N ASN A 510 -32.06 -38.53 -20.99
CA ASN A 510 -32.47 -39.93 -20.84
C ASN A 510 -33.74 -40.12 -19.98
N LYS A 511 -34.30 -39.05 -19.44
CA LYS A 511 -35.51 -39.00 -18.58
C LYS A 511 -35.41 -39.76 -17.25
N HIS A 512 -34.24 -40.26 -16.86
CA HIS A 512 -34.05 -40.99 -15.61
C HIS A 512 -33.97 -40.06 -14.40
N ASN A 513 -33.54 -38.81 -14.58
CA ASN A 513 -33.42 -37.83 -13.52
C ASN A 513 -34.44 -36.71 -13.72
N ARG A 514 -35.03 -36.28 -12.60
CA ARG A 514 -35.95 -35.15 -12.53
C ARG A 514 -35.45 -34.23 -11.42
N LEU A 515 -35.28 -32.96 -11.73
CA LEU A 515 -34.89 -31.93 -10.78
C LEU A 515 -36.09 -31.00 -10.57
N TYR A 516 -36.43 -30.78 -9.31
CA TYR A 516 -37.46 -29.85 -8.87
C TYR A 516 -36.74 -28.74 -8.11
N VAL A 517 -36.79 -27.52 -8.62
CA VAL A 517 -36.04 -26.39 -8.07
C VAL A 517 -36.92 -25.16 -8.07
N TYR A 518 -36.93 -24.42 -6.97
CA TYR A 518 -37.41 -23.04 -6.91
C TYR A 518 -36.27 -22.14 -6.46
N ALA A 519 -36.42 -20.83 -6.66
CA ALA A 519 -35.45 -19.84 -6.19
C ALA A 519 -36.14 -18.86 -5.24
N SER A 520 -35.47 -18.52 -4.15
CA SER A 520 -35.88 -17.50 -3.19
C SER A 520 -34.73 -16.54 -2.93
N PRO A 521 -34.99 -15.26 -2.63
CA PRO A 521 -33.94 -14.32 -2.25
C PRO A 521 -33.21 -14.82 -1.00
N LEU A 522 -31.91 -14.55 -0.93
CA LEU A 522 -31.14 -14.78 0.29
C LEU A 522 -31.62 -13.81 1.39
N PRO A 523 -31.55 -14.20 2.67
CA PRO A 523 -31.76 -13.28 3.78
C PRO A 523 -30.90 -12.02 3.68
N ASP A 524 -31.41 -10.92 4.22
CA ASP A 524 -30.71 -9.63 4.24
C ASP A 524 -29.30 -9.79 4.83
N ASN A 525 -28.33 -9.12 4.19
CA ASN A 525 -26.91 -9.13 4.56
C ASN A 525 -26.19 -10.49 4.45
N LEU A 526 -26.88 -11.60 4.14
CA LEU A 526 -26.20 -12.91 3.99
C LEU A 526 -25.28 -12.91 2.76
N ALA A 527 -25.71 -12.28 1.66
CA ALA A 527 -24.86 -12.14 0.47
C ALA A 527 -23.56 -11.37 0.78
N GLU A 528 -23.66 -10.27 1.52
CA GLU A 528 -22.48 -9.49 1.96
C GLU A 528 -21.59 -10.30 2.91
N ALA A 529 -22.17 -11.07 3.83
CA ALA A 529 -21.40 -11.93 4.74
C ALA A 529 -20.68 -13.07 4.01
N ILE A 530 -21.27 -13.62 2.95
CA ILE A 530 -20.63 -14.60 2.07
C ILE A 530 -19.47 -13.95 1.31
N ASP A 531 -19.68 -12.77 0.72
CA ASP A 531 -18.63 -12.04 -0.02
C ASP A 531 -17.47 -11.62 0.89
N ASP A 532 -17.76 -11.19 2.12
CA ASP A 532 -16.78 -10.90 3.17
C ASP A 532 -16.03 -12.17 3.64
N GLY A 533 -16.57 -13.36 3.37
CA GLY A 533 -16.06 -14.64 3.82
C GLY A 533 -16.28 -14.91 5.31
N LYS A 534 -17.28 -14.26 5.93
CA LYS A 534 -17.76 -14.58 7.28
C LYS A 534 -18.52 -15.90 7.31
N VAL A 535 -19.17 -16.25 6.18
CA VAL A 535 -19.86 -17.52 5.96
C VAL A 535 -19.21 -18.23 4.77
N THR A 536 -18.64 -19.41 4.99
CA THR A 536 -17.95 -20.17 3.93
C THR A 536 -18.40 -21.63 3.86
N PRO A 537 -18.36 -22.26 2.67
CA PRO A 537 -18.59 -23.70 2.54
C PRO A 537 -17.60 -24.57 3.31
N ARG A 538 -16.43 -24.03 3.69
CA ARG A 538 -15.36 -24.75 4.40
C ARG A 538 -15.51 -24.72 5.92
N ASP A 539 -16.40 -23.88 6.44
CA ASP A 539 -16.63 -23.75 7.88
C ASP A 539 -17.19 -25.05 8.44
N GLU A 540 -16.94 -25.29 9.73
CA GLU A 540 -17.51 -26.46 10.40
C GLU A 540 -19.04 -26.43 10.28
N PRO A 541 -19.69 -27.49 9.77
CA PRO A 541 -21.12 -27.45 9.43
C PRO A 541 -22.02 -27.00 10.57
N LYS A 542 -21.72 -27.38 11.82
CA LYS A 542 -22.51 -26.98 13.00
C LYS A 542 -22.36 -25.50 13.32
N VAL A 543 -21.16 -24.94 13.14
CA VAL A 543 -20.89 -23.51 13.38
C VAL A 543 -21.58 -22.67 12.30
N ARG A 544 -21.47 -23.08 11.03
CA ARG A 544 -22.16 -22.41 9.92
C ARG A 544 -23.68 -22.44 10.09
N MET A 545 -24.25 -23.61 10.39
CA MET A 545 -25.69 -23.76 10.61
C MET A 545 -26.19 -22.85 11.73
N LYS A 546 -25.44 -22.80 12.85
CA LYS A 546 -25.79 -21.91 13.97
C LYS A 546 -25.75 -20.44 13.55
N MET A 547 -24.74 -20.02 12.79
CA MET A 547 -24.61 -18.65 12.29
C MET A 547 -25.76 -18.28 11.32
N LEU A 548 -26.07 -19.15 10.35
CA LEU A 548 -27.17 -18.96 9.40
C LEU A 548 -28.52 -18.81 10.11
N ARG A 549 -28.75 -19.58 11.17
CA ARG A 549 -29.99 -19.49 11.97
C ARG A 549 -30.01 -18.26 12.87
N ASP A 550 -28.98 -18.08 13.69
CA ASP A 550 -28.98 -17.09 14.78
C ASP A 550 -28.78 -15.66 14.26
N GLU A 551 -27.97 -15.47 13.21
CA GLU A 551 -27.66 -14.13 12.67
C GLU A 551 -28.49 -13.77 11.43
N PHE A 552 -28.81 -14.74 10.58
CA PHE A 552 -29.52 -14.52 9.31
C PHE A 552 -30.96 -15.04 9.30
N GLY A 553 -31.43 -15.59 10.43
CA GLY A 553 -32.83 -15.98 10.61
C GLY A 553 -33.29 -17.15 9.73
N MET A 554 -32.37 -17.95 9.17
CA MET A 554 -32.75 -19.15 8.41
C MET A 554 -33.38 -20.19 9.33
N ASP A 555 -34.36 -20.93 8.81
CA ASP A 555 -34.95 -22.06 9.53
C ASP A 555 -33.94 -23.21 9.69
N GLU A 556 -34.25 -24.15 10.59
CA GLU A 556 -33.32 -25.21 10.98
C GLU A 556 -33.00 -26.17 9.83
N ASP A 557 -33.95 -26.43 8.93
CA ASP A 557 -33.72 -27.31 7.78
C ASP A 557 -32.98 -26.57 6.65
N GLY A 558 -33.28 -25.29 6.44
CA GLY A 558 -32.59 -24.44 5.47
C GLY A 558 -31.14 -24.11 5.86
N ALA A 559 -30.83 -24.01 7.15
CA ALA A 559 -29.48 -23.68 7.65
C ALA A 559 -28.51 -24.88 7.65
N LYS A 560 -29.03 -26.10 7.58
CA LYS A 560 -28.28 -27.36 7.70
C LYS A 560 -27.66 -27.80 6.38
#